data_AF-A0A9D4IRJ0-F1
#
_entry.id   AF-A0A9D4IRJ0-F1
#
_cell.length_a   1.000
_cell.length_b   1.000
_cell.length_c   1.000
_cell.angle_alpha   90.00
_cell.angle_beta   90.00
_cell.angle_gamma   90.00
#
_symmetry.space_group_name_H-M   'P 1'
#
loop_
_entity.id
_entity.type
_entity.pdbx_description
1 polymer ?
#
loop_
_entity_poly.entity_id
_entity_poly.type
_entity_poly.pdbx_seq_one_letter_code
_entity_poly.pdbx_strand_id
1 'polypeptide(L)' 'MCLNQKCRSISELGFLGCEGGCSKHGVCNSKGNCHCEEGWGPPSCNGAGNGGSVDSGPIKIEGEWK' A
#
# COMPACT_ATOMS: atom_id res chain seq x y z
N MET A 1 12.43 -0.55 -18.65
CA MET A 1 13.17 -0.32 -17.39
C MET A 1 14.34 -1.29 -17.32
N CYS A 2 15.47 -0.95 -16.72
CA CYS A 2 16.59 -1.88 -16.53
C CYS A 2 16.43 -2.69 -15.24
N LEU A 3 16.44 -4.02 -15.34
CA LEU A 3 16.48 -4.94 -14.20
C LEU A 3 17.50 -6.05 -14.51
N ASN A 4 18.42 -6.34 -13.59
CA ASN A 4 19.45 -7.37 -13.77
C ASN A 4 20.20 -7.24 -15.10
N GLN A 5 20.64 -6.02 -15.43
CA GLN A 5 21.39 -5.67 -16.66
C GLN A 5 20.61 -5.96 -17.96
N LYS A 6 19.29 -6.11 -17.90
CA LYS A 6 18.42 -6.31 -19.08
C LYS A 6 17.33 -5.26 -19.12
N CYS A 7 16.99 -4.79 -20.32
CA CYS A 7 15.77 -4.03 -20.53
C CYS A 7 14.56 -4.97 -20.37
N ARG A 8 13.73 -4.69 -19.37
CA ARG A 8 12.49 -5.41 -19.07
C ARG A 8 11.29 -4.47 -19.18
N SER A 9 10.12 -5.04 -19.48
CA SER A 9 8.86 -4.32 -19.40
C SER A 9 8.62 -3.87 -17.97
N ILE A 10 7.97 -2.72 -17.81
CA ILE A 10 7.60 -2.23 -16.48
C ILE A 10 6.58 -3.18 -15.83
N SER A 11 5.74 -3.83 -16.64
CA SER A 11 4.76 -4.82 -16.19
C SER A 11 5.40 -6.07 -15.56
N GLU A 12 6.66 -6.39 -15.88
CA GLU A 12 7.38 -7.54 -15.32
C GLU A 12 7.90 -7.30 -13.89
N LEU A 13 7.80 -6.08 -13.37
CA LEU A 13 8.42 -5.69 -12.09
C LEU A 13 7.53 -5.88 -10.87
N GLY A 14 6.33 -6.44 -11.04
CA GLY A 14 5.46 -6.76 -9.90
C GLY A 14 4.81 -5.54 -9.22
N PHE A 15 4.93 -4.33 -9.78
CA PHE A 15 4.21 -3.14 -9.29
C PHE A 15 2.68 -3.19 -9.50
N LEU A 16 2.14 -4.33 -9.95
CA LEU A 16 0.72 -4.56 -10.21
C LEU A 16 -0.14 -4.56 -8.94
N GLY A 17 0.46 -4.64 -7.74
CA GLY A 17 -0.31 -4.74 -6.49
C GLY A 17 -1.09 -3.47 -6.11
N CYS A 18 -0.66 -2.30 -6.59
CA CYS A 18 -1.29 -1.01 -6.28
C CYS A 18 -1.94 -0.37 -7.51
N GLU A 19 -2.52 -1.16 -8.41
CA GLU A 19 -3.32 -0.64 -9.53
C GLU A 19 -4.38 0.34 -9.00
N GLY A 20 -4.42 1.55 -9.56
CA GLY A 20 -5.29 2.62 -9.09
C GLY A 20 -4.72 3.50 -7.97
N GLY A 21 -3.47 3.30 -7.56
CA GLY A 21 -2.74 4.22 -6.68
C GLY A 21 -3.32 4.31 -5.27
N CYS A 22 -3.71 3.16 -4.69
CA CYS A 22 -4.28 3.09 -3.33
C CYS A 22 -5.49 4.03 -3.16
N SER A 23 -6.30 4.19 -4.21
CA SER A 23 -7.45 5.10 -4.25
C SER A 23 -7.14 6.54 -3.83
N LYS A 24 -5.87 6.99 -3.93
CA LYS A 24 -5.37 8.29 -3.47
C LYS A 24 -5.49 8.52 -1.96
N HIS A 25 -5.66 7.46 -1.18
CA HIS A 25 -5.80 7.47 0.27
C HIS A 25 -4.71 6.65 0.97
N GLY A 26 -3.55 6.52 0.31
CA GLY A 26 -2.45 5.72 0.84
C GLY A 26 -1.24 5.70 -0.08
N VAL A 27 -0.18 5.05 0.41
CA VAL A 27 1.10 4.90 -0.29
C VAL A 27 1.38 3.43 -0.58
N CYS A 28 1.87 3.14 -1.77
CA CYS A 28 2.25 1.78 -2.16
C CYS A 28 3.67 1.45 -1.70
N ASN A 29 3.86 0.29 -1.08
CA ASN A 29 5.18 -0.21 -0.71
C ASN A 29 5.78 -1.12 -1.80
N SER A 30 7.04 -1.55 -1.61
CA SER A 30 7.77 -2.37 -2.58
C SER A 30 7.23 -3.79 -2.76
N LYS A 31 6.32 -4.26 -1.90
CA LYS A 31 5.62 -5.54 -2.05
C LYS A 31 4.34 -5.42 -2.86
N GLY A 32 3.97 -4.21 -3.29
CA GLY A 32 2.70 -3.96 -3.97
C GLY A 32 1.51 -3.86 -3.02
N ASN A 33 1.74 -3.54 -1.74
CA ASN A 33 0.67 -3.34 -0.76
C ASN A 33 0.48 -1.86 -0.46
N CYS A 34 -0.77 -1.43 -0.28
CA CYS A 34 -1.08 -0.08 0.17
C CYS A 34 -0.94 0.04 1.69
N HIS A 35 -0.37 1.15 2.12
CA HIS A 35 -0.50 1.68 3.47
C HIS A 35 -1.46 2.85 3.43
N CYS A 36 -2.65 2.65 4.00
CA CYS A 36 -3.74 3.60 4.02
C CYS A 36 -3.57 4.65 5.12
N GLU A 37 -4.00 5.86 4.79
CA GLU A 37 -4.15 6.98 5.71
C GLU A 37 -5.25 6.73 6.75
N GLU A 38 -5.28 7.54 7.81
CA GLU A 38 -6.34 7.49 8.81
C GLU A 38 -7.72 7.69 8.15
N GLY A 39 -8.69 6.88 8.57
CA GLY A 39 -10.03 6.86 7.99
C GLY A 39 -10.20 5.90 6.82
N TRP A 40 -9.14 5.26 6.31
CA TRP A 40 -9.21 4.33 5.17
C TRP A 40 -8.64 2.94 5.48
N GLY A 41 -9.21 1.89 4.88
CA GLY A 41 -8.83 0.50 5.15
C GLY A 41 -8.02 -0.16 4.02
N PRO A 42 -7.00 -0.99 4.34
CA PRO A 42 -6.35 -1.85 3.35
C PRO A 42 -7.31 -2.93 2.80
N PRO A 43 -7.04 -3.54 1.63
CA PRO A 43 -5.79 -3.46 0.86
C PRO A 43 -5.72 -2.32 -0.16
N SER A 44 -6.83 -1.65 -0.47
CA SER A 44 -6.92 -0.67 -1.57
C SER A 44 -7.20 0.78 -1.13
N CYS A 45 -7.48 1.02 0.15
CA CYS A 45 -7.83 2.34 0.69
C CYS A 45 -9.06 2.98 0.02
N ASN A 46 -10.01 2.17 -0.45
CA ASN A 46 -11.25 2.63 -1.10
C ASN A 46 -12.48 2.60 -0.18
N GLY A 47 -12.32 2.11 1.04
CA GLY A 47 -13.37 2.04 2.06
C GLY A 47 -12.85 2.54 3.40
N ALA A 48 -13.79 2.89 4.28
CA ALA A 48 -13.47 3.41 5.60
C ALA A 48 -12.71 2.37 6.46
N GLY A 49 -11.77 2.82 7.28
CA GLY A 49 -11.01 1.95 8.16
C GLY A 49 -10.06 2.71 9.10
N ASN A 50 -9.32 1.97 9.92
CA ASN A 50 -8.42 2.54 10.92
C ASN A 50 -7.02 2.87 10.36
N GLY A 51 -6.88 3.07 9.03
CA GLY A 51 -5.60 3.18 8.33
C GLY A 51 -4.76 1.92 8.40
N GLY A 52 -3.46 2.07 8.13
CA GLY A 52 -2.51 0.95 8.26
C GLY A 52 -2.30 0.18 6.97
N SER A 53 -1.71 -1.00 7.05
CA SER A 53 -1.42 -1.85 5.89
C SER A 53 -1.68 -3.32 6.22
N VAL A 54 -1.85 -4.15 5.19
CA VAL A 54 -1.87 -5.61 5.36
C VAL A 54 -0.57 -6.15 5.97
N ASP A 55 0.55 -5.41 5.79
CA ASP A 55 1.87 -5.78 6.31
C ASP A 55 2.07 -5.42 7.79
N SER A 56 1.55 -4.28 8.24
CA SER A 56 1.84 -3.68 9.55
C SER A 56 0.63 -3.64 10.51
N GLY A 57 -0.57 -3.99 10.03
CA GLY A 57 -1.82 -3.83 10.78
C GLY A 57 -2.35 -2.39 10.76
N PRO A 58 -3.42 -2.09 11.51
CA PRO A 58 -4.03 -0.76 11.58
C PRO A 58 -3.09 0.26 12.22
N ILE A 59 -3.37 1.56 12.04
CA ILE A 59 -2.61 2.60 12.75
C ILE A 59 -2.86 2.40 14.26
N LYS A 60 -1.80 2.44 15.06
CA LYS A 60 -1.97 2.54 16.52
C LYS A 60 -2.48 3.94 16.81
N ILE A 61 -3.73 4.05 17.27
CA ILE A 61 -4.26 5.31 17.77
C ILE A 61 -3.45 5.61 19.04
N GLU A 62 -2.64 6.66 19.02
CA GLU A 62 -1.85 7.07 20.18
C GLU A 62 -2.81 7.52 21.29
N GLY A 63 -3.08 6.62 22.25
CA GLY A 63 -4.05 6.85 23.33
C GLY A 63 -4.57 5.61 24.07
N GLU A 64 -4.40 4.39 23.55
CA GLU A 64 -4.81 3.16 24.25
C GLU A 64 -3.61 2.39 24.84
N TRP A 65 -2.90 3.01 25.78
CA TRP A 65 -2.20 2.26 26.83
C TRP A 65 -3.14 2.26 28.03
N LYS A 66 -3.87 1.17 28.25
CA LYS A 66 -4.63 0.93 29.48
C LYS A 66 -3.71 0.88 30.69
#